data_AF-A7T9X1-F1
#
_entry.id   AF-A7T9X1-F1
#
_cell.length_a   1.000
_cell.length_b   1.000
_cell.length_c   1.000
_cell.angle_alpha   90.00
_cell.angle_beta   90.00
_cell.angle_gamma   90.00
#
_symmetry.space_group_name_H-M   'P 1'
#
loop_
_entity.id
_entity.type
_entity.pdbx_description
1 polymer ?
#
loop_
_entity_poly.entity_id
_entity_poly.type
_entity_poly.pdbx_seq_one_letter_code
_entity_poly.pdbx_strand_id
1 'polypeptide(L)'
;MANKSRTPSRELELEGHAQYLLIKFNHLHKRIRRVADKYLSELVDKFPHLLWNGKVLHFILDLLQTLSESLEQPESHQTVQMLVPGTSYTLAVHEEMDGREGTVRDFSARCSGILKEAIKWAPEATLSLLQDYLLKFEHVSVGMTHHTGLALAMENIVQFAGLNPRSMCLSNAALDKRPSCGNRWMNTIPLSSNVSSRRSTSASNERDSPGNQHTVRDYLKRRNLILALVRREVERLSTWHNSLAQPEMSFEGETSMTNWANQTLFTERNWRDLVRLAWLISPGIAVHLPTRYKDVPIVQREVSRLVRNNPIAVAHIPDALHYIVTESTVKMDIPELTHALCWSAVPPVQAIAFFSQQYPPHPLTAQYAIRVLQSFPPDSILIYIPQLVQATRYDALGFVTEYIIWAAQHSQLLAHQ
;
A
#
# COMPACT_ATOMS: atom_id res chain seq x y z
N MET A 1 -20.36 25.11 -11.78
CA MET A 1 -19.94 23.72 -12.04
C MET A 1 -19.72 22.86 -10.80
N ALA A 2 -19.26 23.40 -9.66
CA ALA A 2 -18.90 22.58 -8.50
C ALA A 2 -20.04 21.74 -7.90
N ASN A 3 -21.27 22.28 -7.88
CA ASN A 3 -22.44 21.61 -7.30
C ASN A 3 -23.14 20.61 -8.25
N LYS A 4 -22.71 20.53 -9.53
CA LYS A 4 -23.25 19.55 -10.48
C LYS A 4 -22.63 18.17 -10.19
N SER A 5 -23.34 17.08 -10.46
CA SER A 5 -22.78 15.72 -10.37
C SER A 5 -21.56 15.54 -11.30
N ARG A 6 -20.64 14.64 -10.94
CA ARG A 6 -19.49 14.29 -11.78
C ARG A 6 -19.97 13.39 -12.93
N THR A 7 -20.28 14.00 -14.07
CA THR A 7 -20.72 13.33 -15.30
C THR A 7 -19.73 13.59 -16.43
N PRO A 8 -19.61 12.71 -17.42
CA PRO A 8 -18.70 12.91 -18.56
C PRO A 8 -19.01 14.20 -19.34
N SER A 9 -20.29 14.57 -19.45
CA SER A 9 -20.70 15.83 -20.09
C SER A 9 -20.20 17.07 -19.34
N ARG A 10 -20.16 17.02 -18.00
CA ARG A 10 -19.59 18.11 -17.18
C ARG A 10 -18.08 18.20 -17.36
N GLU A 11 -17.39 17.06 -17.43
CA GLU A 11 -15.94 17.04 -17.67
C GLU A 11 -15.62 17.63 -19.05
N LEU A 12 -16.39 17.30 -20.09
CA LEU A 12 -16.26 17.92 -21.42
C LEU A 12 -16.51 19.44 -21.41
N GLU A 13 -17.50 19.91 -20.65
CA GLU A 13 -17.80 21.34 -20.50
C GLU A 13 -16.64 22.09 -19.81
N LEU A 14 -16.03 21.48 -18.78
CA LEU A 14 -14.86 22.03 -18.10
C LEU A 14 -13.62 22.03 -18.99
N GLU A 15 -13.40 20.97 -19.78
CA GLU A 15 -12.33 20.92 -20.79
C GLU A 15 -12.49 22.05 -21.81
N GLY A 16 -13.70 22.26 -22.34
CA GLY A 16 -13.99 23.34 -23.28
C GLY A 16 -13.76 24.73 -22.69
N HIS A 17 -14.15 24.94 -21.42
CA HIS A 17 -13.84 26.19 -20.71
C HIS A 17 -12.33 26.40 -20.52
N ALA A 18 -11.58 25.36 -20.18
CA ALA A 18 -10.12 25.44 -20.03
C ALA A 18 -9.44 25.80 -21.36
N GLN A 19 -9.80 25.12 -22.46
CA GLN A 19 -9.29 25.42 -23.80
C GLN A 19 -9.60 26.87 -24.21
N TYR A 20 -10.85 27.31 -24.00
CA TYR A 20 -11.26 28.69 -24.28
C TYR A 20 -10.43 29.72 -23.51
N LEU A 21 -10.21 29.51 -22.21
CA LEU A 21 -9.41 30.42 -21.38
C LEU A 21 -7.94 30.44 -21.81
N LEU A 22 -7.37 29.30 -22.20
CA LEU A 22 -5.99 29.20 -22.72
C LEU A 22 -5.82 29.99 -24.02
N ILE A 23 -6.83 30.03 -24.90
CA ILE A 23 -6.79 30.86 -26.10
C ILE A 23 -6.89 32.34 -25.74
N LYS A 24 -7.82 32.71 -24.84
CA LYS A 24 -7.98 34.11 -24.41
C LYS A 24 -6.78 34.63 -23.62
N PHE A 25 -6.01 33.73 -23.00
CA PHE A 25 -4.74 34.06 -22.38
C PHE A 25 -3.71 34.57 -23.39
N ASN A 26 -3.77 34.13 -24.65
CA ASN A 26 -2.89 34.55 -25.74
C ASN A 26 -3.48 35.66 -26.63
N HIS A 27 -4.47 36.42 -26.13
CA HIS A 27 -5.09 37.51 -26.90
C HIS A 27 -4.20 38.77 -26.98
N LEU A 28 -4.25 39.45 -28.12
CA LEU A 28 -3.61 40.76 -28.36
C LEU A 28 -3.85 41.81 -27.24
N HIS A 29 -5.06 41.86 -26.66
CA HIS A 29 -5.42 42.85 -25.65
C HIS A 29 -5.03 42.39 -24.24
N LYS A 30 -4.09 43.13 -23.62
CA LYS A 30 -3.61 42.88 -22.24
C LYS A 30 -4.74 42.77 -21.19
N ARG A 31 -5.84 43.53 -21.34
CA ARG A 31 -6.99 43.47 -20.42
C ARG A 31 -7.69 42.11 -20.47
N ILE A 32 -7.85 41.53 -21.66
CA ILE A 32 -8.47 40.22 -21.85
C ILE A 32 -7.56 39.13 -21.29
N ARG A 33 -6.24 39.22 -21.55
CA ARG A 33 -5.26 38.26 -21.01
C ARG A 33 -5.30 38.18 -19.49
N ARG A 34 -5.32 39.32 -18.79
CA ARG A 34 -5.38 39.37 -17.32
C ARG A 34 -6.65 38.73 -16.75
N VAL A 35 -7.79 38.94 -17.40
CA VAL A 35 -9.06 38.34 -16.96
C VAL A 35 -9.06 36.84 -17.24
N ALA A 36 -8.53 36.42 -18.39
CA ALA A 36 -8.38 35.01 -18.74
C ALA A 36 -7.44 34.26 -17.77
N ASP A 37 -6.28 34.86 -17.44
CA ASP A 37 -5.32 34.32 -16.47
C ASP A 37 -5.97 34.14 -15.09
N LYS A 38 -6.69 35.18 -14.60
CA LYS A 38 -7.43 35.10 -13.34
C LYS A 38 -8.44 33.97 -13.33
N TYR A 39 -9.26 33.84 -14.37
CA TYR A 39 -10.26 32.77 -14.45
C TYR A 39 -9.64 31.39 -14.64
N LEU A 40 -8.50 31.28 -15.33
CA LEU A 40 -7.78 30.02 -15.47
C LEU A 40 -7.24 29.56 -14.12
N SER A 41 -6.64 30.47 -13.33
CA SER A 41 -6.20 30.16 -11.95
C SER A 41 -7.38 29.73 -11.07
N GLU A 42 -8.47 30.50 -11.05
CA GLU A 42 -9.67 30.15 -10.26
C GLU A 42 -10.32 28.82 -10.70
N LEU A 43 -10.23 28.49 -11.99
CA LEU A 43 -10.74 27.23 -12.54
C LEU A 43 -9.90 26.05 -12.05
N VAL A 44 -8.58 26.17 -12.14
CA VAL A 44 -7.62 25.14 -11.70
C VAL A 44 -7.70 24.94 -10.18
N ASP A 45 -7.81 26.02 -9.39
CA ASP A 45 -7.94 25.94 -7.93
C ASP A 45 -9.19 25.16 -7.51
N LYS A 46 -10.31 25.33 -8.24
CA LYS A 46 -11.56 24.60 -7.99
C LYS A 46 -11.58 23.20 -8.60
N PHE A 47 -10.88 22.99 -9.70
CA PHE A 47 -10.84 21.72 -10.43
C PHE A 47 -9.38 21.32 -10.77
N PRO A 48 -8.59 20.85 -9.78
CA PRO A 48 -7.17 20.55 -9.98
C PRO A 48 -6.90 19.49 -11.05
N HIS A 49 -7.83 18.55 -11.22
CA HIS A 49 -7.73 17.48 -12.22
C HIS A 49 -7.64 17.96 -13.68
N LEU A 50 -7.97 19.22 -13.96
CA LEU A 50 -7.78 19.82 -15.28
C LEU A 50 -6.30 19.98 -15.65
N LEU A 51 -5.40 20.07 -14.65
CA LEU A 51 -3.95 20.18 -14.86
C LEU A 51 -3.36 18.94 -15.51
N TRP A 52 -3.90 17.75 -15.20
CA TRP A 52 -3.47 16.46 -15.75
C TRP A 52 -4.56 15.80 -16.59
N ASN A 53 -5.36 16.61 -17.29
CA ASN A 53 -6.30 16.12 -18.30
C ASN A 53 -5.60 16.05 -19.65
N GLY A 54 -5.69 14.90 -20.33
CA GLY A 54 -5.02 14.67 -21.62
C GLY A 54 -5.36 15.69 -22.69
N LYS A 55 -6.64 16.05 -22.85
CA LYS A 55 -7.04 17.02 -23.90
C LYS A 55 -6.56 18.44 -23.60
N VAL A 56 -6.53 18.83 -22.33
CA VAL A 56 -6.05 20.16 -21.93
C VAL A 56 -4.54 20.23 -22.08
N LEU A 57 -3.80 19.20 -21.63
CA LEU A 57 -2.35 19.14 -21.75
C LEU A 57 -1.88 19.10 -23.21
N HIS A 58 -2.48 18.24 -24.04
CA HIS A 58 -2.18 18.20 -25.47
C HIS A 58 -2.48 19.55 -26.12
N PHE A 59 -3.62 20.15 -25.81
CA PHE A 59 -3.98 21.48 -26.31
C PHE A 59 -3.01 22.59 -25.91
N ILE A 60 -2.47 22.56 -24.68
CA ILE A 60 -1.45 23.53 -24.24
C ILE A 60 -0.19 23.41 -25.09
N LEU A 61 0.26 22.18 -25.37
CA LEU A 61 1.46 21.92 -26.16
C LEU A 61 1.26 22.27 -27.66
N ASP A 62 0.08 21.97 -28.20
CA ASP A 62 -0.29 22.33 -29.57
C ASP A 62 -0.42 23.85 -29.73
N LEU A 63 -0.98 24.54 -28.73
CA LEU A 63 -1.06 25.99 -28.72
C LEU A 63 0.33 26.64 -28.63
N LEU A 64 1.26 26.05 -27.88
CA LEU A 64 2.66 26.51 -27.83
C LEU A 64 3.35 26.31 -29.18
N GLN A 65 3.09 25.17 -29.84
CA GLN A 65 3.65 24.87 -31.16
C GLN A 65 3.16 25.87 -32.21
N THR A 66 1.85 26.11 -32.30
CA THR A 66 1.29 27.10 -33.24
C THR A 66 1.79 28.52 -33.01
N LEU A 67 1.95 28.92 -31.75
CA LEU A 67 2.59 30.18 -31.40
C LEU A 67 4.06 30.24 -31.85
N SER A 68 4.80 29.13 -31.75
CA SER A 68 6.18 29.03 -32.24
C SER A 68 6.25 29.12 -33.76
N GLU A 69 5.35 28.43 -34.49
CA GLU A 69 5.26 28.50 -35.95
C GLU A 69 4.94 29.92 -36.45
N SER A 70 4.24 30.71 -35.63
CA SER A 70 3.97 32.12 -35.95
C SER A 70 5.23 32.99 -36.03
N LEU A 71 6.36 32.55 -35.45
CA LEU A 71 7.65 33.23 -35.54
C LEU A 71 8.36 32.98 -36.87
N GLU A 72 8.03 31.89 -37.57
CA GLU A 72 8.63 31.55 -38.86
C GLU A 72 7.94 32.26 -40.03
N GLN A 73 6.75 32.84 -39.79
CA GLN A 73 5.99 33.56 -40.81
C GLN A 73 6.51 34.99 -41.00
N PRO A 74 6.65 35.47 -42.26
CA PRO A 74 7.12 36.82 -42.55
C PRO A 74 6.21 37.89 -41.93
N GLU A 75 6.78 39.07 -41.69
CA GLU A 75 6.03 40.22 -41.19
C GLU A 75 4.97 40.65 -42.20
N SER A 76 3.70 40.54 -41.80
CA SER A 76 2.54 40.97 -42.59
C SER A 76 1.79 42.06 -41.82
N HIS A 77 1.48 43.18 -42.46
CA HIS A 77 0.66 44.27 -41.89
C HIS A 77 -0.84 43.91 -41.76
N GLN A 78 -1.17 42.62 -41.68
CA GLN A 78 -2.52 42.12 -41.45
C GLN A 78 -2.48 41.12 -40.29
N THR A 79 -3.52 41.16 -39.45
CA THR A 79 -3.70 40.20 -38.36
C THR A 79 -3.82 38.78 -38.92
N VAL A 80 -2.79 37.97 -38.74
CA VAL A 80 -2.82 36.55 -39.13
C VAL A 80 -3.66 35.79 -38.11
N GLN A 81 -4.65 35.05 -38.62
CA GLN A 81 -5.42 34.10 -37.82
C GLN A 81 -4.85 32.70 -38.05
N MET A 82 -4.32 32.08 -37.01
CA MET A 82 -3.82 30.72 -37.05
C MET A 82 -4.86 29.77 -36.43
N LEU A 83 -5.16 28.67 -37.12
CA LEU A 83 -6.00 27.61 -36.58
C LEU A 83 -5.15 26.73 -35.66
N VAL A 84 -5.65 26.44 -34.46
CA VAL A 84 -4.99 25.49 -33.56
C VAL A 84 -5.34 24.05 -33.98
N PRO A 85 -4.34 23.17 -34.25
CA PRO A 85 -4.57 21.77 -34.60
C PRO A 85 -5.57 21.10 -33.65
N GLY A 86 -6.51 20.35 -34.22
CA GLY A 86 -7.50 19.58 -33.45
C GLY A 86 -8.63 20.39 -32.79
N THR A 87 -8.72 21.71 -33.02
CA THR A 87 -9.83 22.54 -32.48
C THR A 87 -10.40 23.52 -33.51
N SER A 88 -11.60 24.04 -33.23
CA SER A 88 -12.25 25.09 -34.04
C SER A 88 -11.81 26.51 -33.68
N TYR A 89 -10.75 26.66 -32.89
CA TYR A 89 -10.34 27.94 -32.35
C TYR A 89 -9.26 28.60 -33.20
N THR A 90 -9.43 29.89 -33.45
CA THR A 90 -8.49 30.74 -34.20
C THR A 90 -7.74 31.67 -33.26
N LEU A 91 -6.43 31.72 -33.38
CA LEU A 91 -5.54 32.59 -32.63
C LEU A 91 -5.16 33.82 -33.47
N ALA A 92 -5.39 35.02 -32.94
CA ALA A 92 -4.95 36.27 -33.57
C ALA A 92 -3.52 36.59 -33.10
N VAL A 93 -2.57 36.57 -34.03
CA VAL A 93 -1.15 36.79 -33.76
C VAL A 93 -0.78 38.28 -33.85
N HIS A 94 0.21 38.71 -33.07
CA HIS A 94 0.74 40.08 -33.12
C HIS A 94 1.37 40.38 -34.49
N GLU A 95 1.25 41.63 -34.97
CA GLU A 95 1.81 42.04 -36.26
C GLU A 95 3.34 42.13 -36.22
N GLU A 96 3.87 42.71 -35.14
CA GLU A 96 5.32 42.88 -34.88
C GLU A 96 5.97 41.60 -34.33
N MET A 97 7.17 41.26 -34.82
CA MET A 97 7.96 40.11 -34.35
C MET A 97 8.25 40.16 -32.84
N ASP A 98 8.63 41.32 -32.31
CA ASP A 98 8.87 41.51 -30.86
C ASP A 98 7.63 41.15 -30.02
N GLY A 99 6.43 41.49 -30.52
CA GLY A 99 5.16 41.16 -29.86
C GLY A 99 4.85 39.66 -29.91
N ARG A 100 5.21 38.98 -31.01
CA ARG A 100 5.07 37.51 -31.15
C ARG A 100 6.02 36.80 -30.20
N GLU A 101 7.30 37.17 -30.18
CA GLU A 101 8.31 36.59 -29.29
C GLU A 101 7.92 36.76 -27.81
N GLY A 102 7.46 37.95 -27.43
CA GLY A 102 7.00 38.21 -26.07
C GLY A 102 5.83 37.30 -25.66
N THR A 103 4.88 37.07 -26.57
CA THR A 103 3.72 36.19 -26.30
C THR A 103 4.13 34.72 -26.18
N VAL A 104 5.01 34.24 -27.06
CA VAL A 104 5.56 32.87 -27.01
C VAL A 104 6.33 32.66 -25.70
N ARG A 105 7.14 33.63 -25.29
CA ARG A 105 7.92 33.58 -24.03
C ARG A 105 7.02 33.53 -22.80
N ASP A 106 6.02 34.41 -22.73
CA ASP A 106 5.05 34.44 -21.63
C ASP A 106 4.26 33.12 -21.55
N PHE A 107 3.82 32.59 -22.70
CA PHE A 107 3.06 31.36 -22.74
C PHE A 107 3.89 30.13 -22.39
N SER A 108 5.14 30.03 -22.88
CA SER A 108 6.07 28.95 -22.53
C SER A 108 6.34 28.90 -21.02
N ALA A 109 6.52 30.06 -20.38
CA ALA A 109 6.68 30.14 -18.93
C ALA A 109 5.42 29.64 -18.17
N ARG A 110 4.22 29.97 -18.66
CA ARG A 110 2.97 29.45 -18.09
C ARG A 110 2.79 27.95 -18.31
N CYS A 111 3.09 27.43 -19.51
CA CYS A 111 3.04 26.00 -19.81
C CYS A 111 3.95 25.22 -18.85
N SER A 112 5.18 25.71 -18.65
CA SER A 112 6.13 25.12 -17.71
C SER A 112 5.61 25.12 -16.27
N GLY A 113 4.95 26.21 -15.83
CA GLY A 113 4.33 26.28 -14.51
C GLY A 113 3.18 25.28 -14.32
N ILE A 114 2.30 25.16 -15.33
CA ILE A 114 1.18 24.20 -15.33
C ILE A 114 1.71 22.76 -15.28
N LEU A 115 2.71 22.43 -16.10
CA LEU A 115 3.33 21.11 -16.13
C LEU A 115 3.98 20.77 -14.79
N LYS A 116 4.69 21.71 -14.16
CA LYS A 116 5.29 21.52 -12.82
C LYS A 116 4.26 21.21 -11.74
N GLU A 117 3.14 21.95 -11.69
CA GLU A 117 2.07 21.65 -10.73
C GLU A 117 1.36 20.32 -11.08
N ALA A 118 1.12 20.01 -12.36
CA ALA A 118 0.55 18.74 -12.78
C ALA A 118 1.41 17.55 -12.33
N ILE A 119 2.73 17.63 -12.53
CA ILE A 119 3.69 16.60 -12.12
C ILE A 119 3.77 16.47 -10.60
N LYS A 120 3.73 17.57 -9.86
CA LYS A 120 3.73 17.57 -8.39
C LYS A 120 2.55 16.81 -7.79
N TRP A 121 1.36 16.96 -8.38
CA TRP A 121 0.13 16.33 -7.88
C TRP A 121 -0.11 14.93 -8.46
N ALA A 122 0.23 14.71 -9.73
CA ALA A 122 -0.01 13.46 -10.44
C ALA A 122 1.14 13.15 -11.42
N PRO A 123 2.32 12.72 -10.91
CA PRO A 123 3.52 12.55 -11.73
C PRO A 123 3.33 11.48 -12.81
N GLU A 124 2.87 10.29 -12.42
CA GLU A 124 2.72 9.15 -13.35
C GLU A 124 1.66 9.43 -14.43
N ALA A 125 0.51 9.99 -14.05
CA ALA A 125 -0.56 10.31 -14.98
C ALA A 125 -0.11 11.40 -15.98
N THR A 126 0.52 12.47 -15.51
CA THR A 126 1.00 13.56 -16.36
C THR A 126 2.07 13.06 -17.33
N LEU A 127 3.05 12.29 -16.85
CA LEU A 127 4.10 11.73 -17.69
C LEU A 127 3.55 10.77 -18.76
N SER A 128 2.58 9.93 -18.40
CA SER A 128 1.92 9.04 -19.37
C SER A 128 1.20 9.83 -20.48
N LEU A 129 0.58 10.96 -20.15
CA LEU A 129 -0.09 11.81 -21.13
C LEU A 129 0.90 12.55 -22.03
N LEU A 130 2.05 12.96 -21.48
CA LEU A 130 3.14 13.55 -22.28
C LEU A 130 3.78 12.50 -23.19
N GLN A 131 3.95 11.25 -22.73
CA GLN A 131 4.42 10.16 -23.59
C GLN A 131 3.44 9.84 -24.72
N ASP A 132 2.14 9.80 -24.42
CA ASP A 132 1.10 9.63 -25.44
C ASP A 132 1.15 10.76 -26.49
N TYR A 133 1.42 12.00 -26.05
CA TYR A 133 1.65 13.14 -26.96
C TYR A 133 2.85 12.91 -27.88
N LEU A 134 3.99 12.44 -27.34
CA LEU A 134 5.20 12.15 -28.12
C LEU A 134 4.97 11.06 -29.18
N LEU A 135 4.10 10.09 -28.91
CA LEU A 135 3.85 8.95 -29.78
C LEU A 135 2.89 9.25 -30.95
N LYS A 136 2.20 10.40 -30.95
CA LYS A 136 1.33 10.79 -32.06
C LYS A 136 2.16 11.10 -33.31
N PHE A 137 1.85 10.37 -34.39
CA PHE A 137 2.59 10.38 -35.66
C PHE A 137 2.76 11.78 -36.28
N GLU A 138 1.77 12.67 -36.10
CA GLU A 138 1.78 14.04 -36.61
C GLU A 138 2.95 14.89 -36.08
N HIS A 139 3.32 14.70 -34.81
CA HIS A 139 4.42 15.44 -34.18
C HIS A 139 5.79 14.84 -34.50
N VAL A 140 5.86 13.55 -34.86
CA VAL A 140 7.12 12.85 -35.14
C VAL A 140 7.71 13.27 -36.49
N SER A 141 6.89 13.51 -37.51
CA SER A 141 7.37 13.96 -38.83
C SER A 141 7.84 15.42 -38.83
N VAL A 142 7.20 16.29 -38.04
CA VAL A 142 7.54 17.72 -37.90
C VAL A 142 8.61 17.94 -36.82
N GLY A 143 8.72 17.03 -35.85
CA GLY A 143 9.69 17.11 -34.75
C GLY A 143 11.16 17.05 -35.18
N MET A 144 11.46 16.61 -36.40
CA MET A 144 12.84 16.63 -36.94
C MET A 144 13.29 18.02 -37.41
N THR A 145 12.39 18.98 -37.61
CA THR A 145 12.73 20.34 -38.05
C THR A 145 12.76 21.29 -36.85
N HIS A 146 11.62 21.65 -36.26
CA HIS A 146 11.50 22.41 -35.00
C HIS A 146 10.09 22.22 -34.39
N HIS A 147 9.97 21.51 -33.26
CA HIS A 147 8.69 21.36 -32.55
C HIS A 147 8.82 21.72 -31.06
N THR A 148 8.56 22.98 -30.72
CA THR A 148 8.70 23.57 -29.39
C THR A 148 7.82 22.88 -28.33
N GLY A 149 6.59 22.48 -28.69
CA GLY A 149 5.72 21.71 -27.79
C GLY A 149 6.28 20.34 -27.40
N LEU A 150 6.81 19.59 -28.37
CA LEU A 150 7.41 18.26 -28.19
C LEU A 150 8.73 18.36 -27.40
N ALA A 151 9.56 19.36 -27.69
CA ALA A 151 10.77 19.63 -26.94
C ALA A 151 10.48 19.92 -25.47
N LEU A 152 9.48 20.76 -25.17
CA LEU A 152 9.07 21.08 -23.80
C LEU A 152 8.51 19.84 -23.07
N ALA A 153 7.72 19.01 -23.74
CA ALA A 153 7.23 17.76 -23.18
C ALA A 153 8.39 16.81 -22.82
N MET A 154 9.37 16.65 -23.71
CA MET A 154 10.54 15.81 -23.49
C MET A 154 11.44 16.34 -22.36
N GLU A 155 11.67 17.65 -22.31
CA GLU A 155 12.44 18.30 -21.23
C GLU A 155 11.81 18.01 -19.86
N ASN A 156 10.48 18.14 -19.73
CA ASN A 156 9.78 17.87 -18.48
C ASN A 156 9.80 16.37 -18.12
N ILE A 157 9.67 15.47 -19.09
CA ILE A 157 9.79 14.02 -18.84
C ILE A 157 11.18 13.69 -18.28
N VAL A 158 12.25 14.23 -18.87
CA VAL A 158 13.63 13.97 -18.42
C VAL A 158 13.91 14.62 -17.08
N GLN A 159 13.43 15.85 -16.86
CA GLN A 159 13.65 16.60 -15.63
C GLN A 159 12.97 15.94 -14.43
N PHE A 160 11.75 15.43 -14.60
CA PHE A 160 10.89 14.90 -13.54
C PHE A 160 10.74 13.37 -13.54
N ALA A 161 11.57 12.65 -14.30
CA ALA A 161 11.61 11.19 -14.24
C ALA A 161 11.83 10.71 -12.79
N GLY A 162 10.90 9.89 -12.30
CA GLY A 162 10.93 9.34 -10.95
C GLY A 162 12.12 8.40 -10.71
N LEU A 163 12.30 8.01 -9.45
CA LEU A 163 13.32 7.02 -9.09
C LEU A 163 12.98 5.65 -9.67
N ASN A 164 14.00 4.89 -10.07
CA ASN A 164 13.82 3.51 -10.47
C ASN A 164 13.44 2.64 -9.25
N PRO A 165 12.80 1.46 -9.43
CA PRO A 165 12.30 0.65 -8.33
C PRO A 165 13.41 0.16 -7.40
N ARG A 166 14.64 0.07 -7.93
CA ARG A 166 15.84 -0.30 -7.18
C ARG A 166 16.36 0.86 -6.32
N SER A 167 16.10 2.09 -6.72
CA SER A 167 16.51 3.33 -6.07
C SER A 167 15.42 3.89 -5.15
N MET A 168 14.14 3.53 -5.34
CA MET A 168 13.05 3.91 -4.43
C MET A 168 13.25 3.40 -3.00
N CYS A 169 13.93 2.27 -2.81
CA CYS A 169 14.19 1.68 -1.50
C CYS A 169 15.53 2.13 -0.87
N LEU A 170 16.26 3.05 -1.52
CA LEU A 170 17.55 3.52 -1.03
C LEU A 170 17.36 4.78 -0.17
N SER A 171 18.25 4.98 0.81
CA SER A 171 18.32 6.23 1.55
C SER A 171 18.85 7.36 0.67
N ASN A 172 18.49 8.61 0.99
CA ASN A 172 18.97 9.79 0.24
C ASN A 172 20.51 9.87 0.20
N ALA A 173 21.19 9.47 1.28
CA ALA A 173 22.65 9.38 1.32
C ALA A 173 23.24 8.37 0.32
N ALA A 174 22.52 7.29 0.01
CA ALA A 174 22.92 6.31 -1.01
C ALA A 174 22.56 6.78 -2.43
N LEU A 175 21.50 7.58 -2.58
CA LEU A 175 21.11 8.20 -3.85
C LEU A 175 22.11 9.26 -4.29
N ASP A 176 22.59 10.11 -3.38
CA ASP A 176 23.54 11.19 -3.68
C ASP A 176 24.90 10.70 -4.15
N LYS A 177 25.31 9.48 -3.76
CA LYS A 177 26.56 8.85 -4.19
C LYS A 177 26.48 8.24 -5.59
N ARG A 178 25.28 8.08 -6.16
CA ARG A 178 25.05 7.41 -7.45
C ARG A 178 24.81 8.43 -8.57
N PRO A 179 25.21 8.11 -9.81
CA PRO A 179 24.89 8.97 -10.95
C PRO A 179 23.37 9.04 -11.16
N SER A 180 22.86 10.23 -11.51
CA SER A 180 21.43 10.50 -11.67
C SER A 180 20.76 9.56 -12.70
N CYS A 181 21.47 9.16 -13.74
CA CYS A 181 20.99 8.19 -14.74
C CYS A 181 20.78 6.79 -14.15
N GLY A 182 21.57 6.39 -13.15
CA GLY A 182 21.43 5.12 -12.44
C GLY A 182 20.33 5.11 -11.39
N ASN A 183 19.77 6.29 -11.08
CA ASN A 183 18.70 6.45 -10.09
C ASN A 183 17.32 6.68 -10.72
N ARG A 184 17.25 7.18 -11.95
CA ARG A 184 15.99 7.54 -12.62
C ARG A 184 15.44 6.40 -13.48
N TRP A 185 14.12 6.28 -13.55
CA TRP A 185 13.44 5.36 -14.47
C TRP A 185 12.45 6.14 -15.35
N MET A 186 12.59 5.97 -16.66
CA MET A 186 11.52 6.30 -17.60
C MET A 186 10.65 5.05 -17.77
N ASN A 187 9.46 5.06 -17.19
CA ASN A 187 8.44 4.05 -17.48
C ASN A 187 8.00 4.22 -18.94
N THR A 188 8.19 3.21 -19.80
CA THR A 188 7.67 3.18 -21.18
C THR A 188 6.39 2.35 -21.32
N ILE A 189 5.82 1.90 -20.20
CA ILE A 189 4.62 1.05 -20.19
C ILE A 189 3.42 1.94 -19.81
N PRO A 190 2.40 2.08 -20.68
CA PRO A 190 1.17 2.76 -20.31
C PRO A 190 0.53 2.00 -19.14
N LEU A 191 0.48 2.64 -17.97
CA LEU A 191 -0.17 2.11 -16.79
C LEU A 191 -1.68 2.06 -17.06
N SER A 192 -2.16 0.91 -17.57
CA SER A 192 -3.59 0.62 -17.58
C SER A 192 -4.10 0.65 -16.14
N SER A 193 -5.00 1.59 -15.87
CA SER A 193 -5.57 1.85 -14.55
C SER A 193 -6.57 0.76 -14.16
N ASN A 194 -6.07 -0.42 -13.79
CA ASN A 194 -6.91 -1.43 -13.13
C ASN A 194 -7.12 -1.03 -11.66
N VAL A 195 -8.07 -0.12 -11.45
CA VAL A 195 -8.66 0.15 -10.16
C VAL A 195 -9.55 -1.05 -9.80
N SER A 196 -8.96 -2.09 -9.20
CA SER A 196 -9.73 -3.06 -8.43
C SER A 196 -10.16 -2.41 -7.12
N SER A 197 -11.16 -1.52 -7.20
CA SER A 197 -11.81 -0.99 -6.00
C SER A 197 -12.63 -2.11 -5.36
N ARG A 198 -12.26 -2.46 -4.12
CA ARG A 198 -13.21 -3.09 -3.19
C ARG A 198 -14.45 -2.18 -3.17
N ARG A 199 -15.61 -2.73 -3.55
CA ARG A 199 -16.91 -2.05 -3.45
C ARG A 199 -17.12 -1.62 -2.00
N SER A 200 -16.86 -0.35 -1.71
CA SER A 200 -17.55 0.32 -0.62
C SER A 200 -18.95 0.62 -1.12
N THR A 201 -19.94 -0.07 -0.55
CA THR A 201 -21.33 0.40 -0.65
C THR A 201 -21.37 1.77 0.01
N SER A 202 -21.44 2.82 -0.79
CA SER A 202 -21.65 4.19 -0.33
C SER A 202 -23.00 4.23 0.37
N ALA A 203 -22.99 4.21 1.70
CA ALA A 203 -24.17 4.53 2.49
C ALA A 203 -24.56 5.98 2.15
N SER A 204 -25.73 6.10 1.53
CA SER A 204 -26.42 7.36 1.29
C SER A 204 -26.53 8.16 2.59
N ASN A 205 -26.40 9.49 2.46
CA ASN A 205 -26.63 10.47 3.52
C ASN A 205 -28.02 10.27 4.16
N GLU A 206 -28.10 9.47 5.22
CA GLU A 206 -29.22 9.49 6.16
C GLU A 206 -28.73 10.04 7.49
N ARG A 207 -29.30 11.20 7.83
CA ARG A 207 -29.02 11.96 9.04
C ARG A 207 -29.46 11.16 10.28
N ASP A 208 -28.58 11.15 11.27
CA ASP A 208 -28.82 10.90 12.69
C ASP A 208 -29.95 9.91 13.05
N SER A 209 -29.71 8.63 12.79
CA SER A 209 -30.35 7.53 13.52
C SER A 209 -29.41 7.00 14.61
N PRO A 210 -29.92 6.62 15.80
CA PRO A 210 -29.08 6.08 16.89
C PRO A 210 -28.30 4.81 16.49
N GLY A 211 -28.72 4.10 15.45
CA GLY A 211 -27.98 2.99 14.84
C GLY A 211 -26.65 3.41 14.17
N ASN A 212 -26.54 4.63 13.64
CA ASN A 212 -25.34 5.12 12.97
C ASN A 212 -24.23 5.52 13.96
N GLN A 213 -24.59 5.90 15.19
CA GLN A 213 -23.61 6.11 16.25
C GLN A 213 -22.96 4.79 16.71
N HIS A 214 -23.73 3.70 16.70
CA HIS A 214 -23.22 2.36 17.04
C HIS A 214 -22.23 1.85 15.98
N THR A 215 -22.55 2.02 14.69
CA THR A 215 -21.64 1.63 13.59
C THR A 215 -20.33 2.42 13.63
N VAL A 216 -20.40 3.75 13.82
CA VAL A 216 -19.20 4.59 13.97
C VAL A 216 -18.35 4.15 15.15
N ARG A 217 -18.98 3.85 16.30
CA ARG A 217 -18.26 3.36 17.48
C ARG A 217 -17.57 2.01 17.21
N ASP A 218 -18.20 1.11 16.46
CA ASP A 218 -17.61 -0.17 16.10
C ASP A 218 -16.47 -0.03 15.07
N TYR A 219 -16.60 0.89 14.11
CA TYR A 219 -15.48 1.23 13.21
C TYR A 219 -14.30 1.84 13.97
N LEU A 220 -14.55 2.68 14.97
CA LEU A 220 -13.50 3.24 15.83
C LEU A 220 -12.76 2.14 16.60
N LYS A 221 -13.49 1.16 17.16
CA LYS A 221 -12.86 0.00 17.82
C LYS A 221 -12.02 -0.83 16.85
N ARG A 222 -12.54 -1.11 15.64
CA ARG A 222 -11.80 -1.84 14.58
C ARG A 222 -10.56 -1.07 14.13
N ARG A 223 -10.68 0.24 13.95
CA ARG A 223 -9.56 1.14 13.65
C ARG A 223 -8.50 1.04 14.73
N ASN A 224 -8.87 1.11 16.01
CA ASN A 224 -7.91 1.00 17.11
C ASN A 224 -7.17 -0.34 17.12
N LEU A 225 -7.86 -1.46 16.81
CA LEU A 225 -7.22 -2.76 16.65
C LEU A 225 -6.21 -2.77 15.49
N ILE A 226 -6.58 -2.20 14.34
CA ILE A 226 -5.67 -2.09 13.18
C ILE A 226 -4.46 -1.22 13.53
N LEU A 227 -4.67 -0.06 14.17
CA LEU A 227 -3.59 0.84 14.55
C LEU A 227 -2.63 0.17 15.54
N ALA A 228 -3.15 -0.60 16.50
CA ALA A 228 -2.32 -1.39 17.40
C ALA A 228 -1.43 -2.36 16.60
N LEU A 229 -2.03 -3.21 15.75
CA LEU A 229 -1.32 -4.21 14.97
C LEU A 229 -0.28 -3.59 14.03
N VAL A 230 -0.66 -2.55 13.29
CA VAL A 230 0.23 -1.85 12.36
C VAL A 230 1.39 -1.22 13.12
N ARG A 231 1.14 -0.59 14.27
CA ARG A 231 2.21 -0.04 15.11
C ARG A 231 3.26 -1.10 15.45
N ARG A 232 2.82 -2.29 15.87
CA ARG A 232 3.75 -3.36 16.27
C ARG A 232 4.54 -3.92 15.09
N GLU A 233 3.92 -4.06 13.92
CA GLU A 233 4.64 -4.49 12.71
C GLU A 233 5.62 -3.43 12.21
N VAL A 234 5.22 -2.16 12.27
CA VAL A 234 6.10 -1.03 11.94
C VAL A 234 7.33 -1.03 12.84
N GLU A 235 7.15 -1.12 14.16
CA GLU A 235 8.25 -1.21 15.11
C GLU A 235 9.16 -2.41 14.79
N ARG A 236 8.57 -3.60 14.61
CA ARG A 236 9.30 -4.83 14.29
C ARG A 236 10.11 -4.72 13.00
N LEU A 237 9.52 -4.20 11.92
CA LEU A 237 10.16 -4.08 10.62
C LEU A 237 11.22 -2.97 10.62
N SER A 238 10.98 -1.85 11.30
CA SER A 238 11.97 -0.80 11.48
C SER A 238 13.18 -1.30 12.26
N THR A 239 12.97 -2.00 13.39
CA THR A 239 14.06 -2.65 14.15
C THR A 239 14.78 -3.70 13.31
N TRP A 240 14.08 -4.45 12.46
CA TRP A 240 14.72 -5.46 11.61
C TRP A 240 15.53 -4.84 10.46
N HIS A 241 15.06 -3.74 9.88
CA HIS A 241 15.76 -3.00 8.84
C HIS A 241 17.07 -2.40 9.36
N ASN A 242 17.06 -1.86 10.58
CA ASN A 242 18.21 -1.22 11.20
C ASN A 242 18.50 -1.82 12.59
N SER A 243 18.88 -3.09 12.61
CA SER A 243 19.13 -3.81 13.87
C SER A 243 20.34 -3.27 14.66
N LEU A 244 21.27 -2.59 13.97
CA LEU A 244 22.47 -2.00 14.56
C LEU A 244 22.33 -0.50 14.86
N ALA A 245 21.14 0.07 14.65
CA ALA A 245 20.85 1.50 14.85
C ALA A 245 21.85 2.43 14.16
N GLN A 246 22.29 2.08 12.94
CA GLN A 246 23.22 2.89 12.18
C GLN A 246 22.50 4.12 11.58
N PRO A 247 23.07 5.34 11.73
CA PRO A 247 22.43 6.56 11.26
C PRO A 247 22.31 6.61 9.72
N GLU A 248 23.18 5.92 8.99
CA GLU A 248 23.19 5.87 7.53
C GLU A 248 22.01 5.09 6.92
N MET A 249 21.41 4.20 7.71
CA MET A 249 20.28 3.33 7.36
C MET A 249 18.93 3.87 7.86
N SER A 250 18.91 5.10 8.41
CA SER A 250 17.66 5.78 8.77
C SER A 250 16.93 6.26 7.51
N PHE A 251 15.60 6.20 7.54
CA PHE A 251 14.75 6.65 6.44
C PHE A 251 13.92 7.88 6.83
N GLU A 252 13.52 8.68 5.84
CA GLU A 252 12.75 9.89 6.07
C GLU A 252 11.39 9.57 6.71
N GLY A 253 11.07 10.28 7.80
CA GLY A 253 9.82 10.09 8.54
C GLY A 253 9.85 9.05 9.66
N GLU A 254 10.98 8.36 9.90
CA GLU A 254 11.14 7.40 11.00
C GLU A 254 10.80 8.02 12.38
N THR A 255 11.23 9.26 12.62
CA THR A 255 10.93 10.02 13.85
C THR A 255 9.44 10.37 13.98
N SER A 256 8.77 10.69 12.87
CA SER A 256 7.33 10.95 12.87
C SER A 256 6.53 9.68 13.14
N MET A 257 7.00 8.55 12.61
CA MET A 257 6.37 7.24 12.78
C MET A 257 6.52 6.70 14.20
N THR A 258 7.69 6.87 14.80
CA THR A 258 7.94 6.54 16.21
C THR A 258 7.16 7.44 17.17
N ASN A 259 7.07 8.75 16.86
CA ASN A 259 6.22 9.68 17.62
C ASN A 259 4.73 9.31 17.53
N TRP A 260 4.23 8.98 16.35
CA TRP A 260 2.86 8.49 16.16
C TRP A 260 2.62 7.19 16.94
N ALA A 261 3.57 6.25 16.90
CA ALA A 261 3.49 5.04 17.68
C ALA A 261 3.33 5.38 19.18
N ASN A 262 4.19 6.23 19.73
CA ASN A 262 4.19 6.58 21.15
C ASN A 262 2.90 7.27 21.63
N GLN A 263 2.15 7.94 20.74
CA GLN A 263 0.86 8.57 21.09
C GLN A 263 -0.26 7.54 21.35
N THR A 264 -0.14 6.32 20.83
CA THR A 264 -1.21 5.29 20.90
C THR A 264 -1.05 4.36 22.09
N LEU A 265 -1.01 4.91 23.32
CA LEU A 265 -0.95 4.09 24.53
C LEU A 265 -2.33 3.54 24.89
N PHE A 266 -2.42 2.22 25.00
CA PHE A 266 -3.65 1.53 25.39
C PHE A 266 -3.62 1.15 26.87
N THR A 267 -4.69 1.45 27.60
CA THR A 267 -4.88 0.99 28.98
C THR A 267 -5.22 -0.50 29.02
N GLU A 268 -5.08 -1.16 30.18
CA GLU A 268 -5.43 -2.58 30.33
C GLU A 268 -6.90 -2.90 29.99
N ARG A 269 -7.81 -1.96 30.28
CA ARG A 269 -9.23 -2.10 29.90
C ARG A 269 -9.39 -2.11 28.38
N ASN A 270 -8.71 -1.18 27.69
CA ASN A 270 -8.74 -1.11 26.24
C ASN A 270 -8.17 -2.39 25.62
N TRP A 271 -7.09 -2.94 26.18
CA TRP A 271 -6.53 -4.22 25.71
C TRP A 271 -7.51 -5.39 25.84
N ARG A 272 -8.25 -5.50 26.95
CA ARG A 272 -9.29 -6.54 27.08
C ARG A 272 -10.37 -6.41 26.01
N ASP A 273 -10.85 -5.19 25.79
CA ASP A 273 -11.89 -4.92 24.78
C ASP A 273 -11.37 -5.18 23.36
N LEU A 274 -10.10 -4.85 23.07
CA LEU A 274 -9.44 -5.14 21.79
C LEU A 274 -9.26 -6.64 21.55
N VAL A 275 -8.87 -7.41 22.56
CA VAL A 275 -8.74 -8.88 22.47
C VAL A 275 -10.11 -9.53 22.20
N ARG A 276 -11.15 -9.08 22.91
CA ARG A 276 -12.53 -9.56 22.66
C ARG A 276 -13.02 -9.20 21.26
N LEU A 277 -12.73 -7.99 20.80
CA LEU A 277 -13.04 -7.59 19.43
C LEU A 277 -12.28 -8.44 18.41
N ALA A 278 -10.99 -8.70 18.64
CA ALA A 278 -10.19 -9.55 17.77
C ALA A 278 -10.78 -10.96 17.70
N TRP A 279 -11.17 -11.53 18.85
CA TRP A 279 -11.83 -12.83 18.93
C TRP A 279 -13.16 -12.87 18.16
N LEU A 280 -13.98 -11.82 18.30
CA LEU A 280 -15.26 -11.68 17.58
C LEU A 280 -15.05 -11.60 16.06
N ILE A 281 -13.97 -10.98 15.59
CA ILE A 281 -13.65 -10.89 14.15
C ILE A 281 -13.11 -12.23 13.65
N SER A 282 -12.08 -12.76 14.33
CA SER A 282 -11.47 -14.05 14.02
C SER A 282 -10.67 -14.55 15.24
N PRO A 283 -11.00 -15.74 15.78
CA PRO A 283 -10.25 -16.35 16.87
C PRO A 283 -8.75 -16.52 16.55
N GLY A 284 -8.41 -16.74 15.29
CA GLY A 284 -7.01 -16.86 14.85
C GLY A 284 -6.20 -15.59 15.06
N ILE A 285 -6.78 -14.40 14.87
CA ILE A 285 -6.07 -13.14 15.15
C ILE A 285 -5.79 -13.04 16.66
N ALA A 286 -6.78 -13.37 17.49
CA ALA A 286 -6.64 -13.28 18.94
C ALA A 286 -5.57 -14.22 19.49
N VAL A 287 -5.47 -15.46 18.98
CA VAL A 287 -4.45 -16.44 19.36
C VAL A 287 -3.01 -15.91 19.18
N HIS A 288 -2.78 -15.12 18.13
CA HIS A 288 -1.47 -14.57 17.79
C HIS A 288 -1.21 -13.18 18.39
N LEU A 289 -2.17 -12.58 19.12
CA LEU A 289 -1.92 -11.29 19.79
C LEU A 289 -0.85 -11.38 20.89
N PRO A 290 -0.84 -12.40 21.78
CA PRO A 290 0.17 -12.51 22.82
C PRO A 290 1.59 -12.71 22.29
N THR A 291 1.76 -13.35 21.12
CA THR A 291 3.09 -13.52 20.51
C THR A 291 3.66 -12.19 20.03
N ARG A 292 2.80 -11.26 19.61
CA ARG A 292 3.17 -9.89 19.21
C ARG A 292 3.38 -8.97 20.42
N TYR A 293 2.52 -9.05 21.44
CA TYR A 293 2.54 -8.20 22.64
C TYR A 293 2.96 -8.97 23.89
N LYS A 294 4.20 -9.44 23.92
CA LYS A 294 4.76 -10.16 25.09
C LYS A 294 4.81 -9.29 26.35
N ASP A 295 4.95 -7.98 26.17
CA ASP A 295 5.09 -7.01 27.26
C ASP A 295 3.76 -6.72 27.99
N VAL A 296 2.63 -7.23 27.47
CA VAL A 296 1.30 -6.91 27.99
C VAL A 296 0.60 -8.19 28.51
N PRO A 297 0.73 -8.54 29.80
CA PRO A 297 0.26 -9.82 30.34
C PRO A 297 -1.26 -9.99 30.31
N ILE A 298 -2.03 -8.88 30.28
CA ILE A 298 -3.49 -8.93 30.18
C ILE A 298 -3.97 -9.58 28.87
N VAL A 299 -3.21 -9.40 27.79
CA VAL A 299 -3.53 -9.95 26.47
C VAL A 299 -3.45 -11.46 26.52
N GLN A 300 -2.38 -12.00 27.11
CA GLN A 300 -2.23 -13.44 27.32
C GLN A 300 -3.33 -14.01 28.21
N ARG A 301 -3.62 -13.37 29.35
CA ARG A 301 -4.64 -13.85 30.29
C ARG A 301 -6.04 -13.91 29.66
N GLU A 302 -6.42 -12.87 28.92
CA GLU A 302 -7.74 -12.80 28.29
C GLU A 302 -7.86 -13.78 27.11
N VAL A 303 -6.80 -13.96 26.30
CA VAL A 303 -6.78 -14.98 25.24
C VAL A 303 -6.89 -16.39 25.83
N SER A 304 -6.12 -16.71 26.89
CA SER A 304 -6.24 -18.00 27.58
C SER A 304 -7.66 -18.26 28.07
N ARG A 305 -8.33 -17.25 28.63
CA ARG A 305 -9.72 -17.35 29.09
C ARG A 305 -10.69 -17.61 27.93
N LEU A 306 -10.53 -16.90 26.81
CA LEU A 306 -11.41 -17.07 25.64
C LEU A 306 -11.23 -18.43 24.96
N VAL A 307 -9.99 -18.92 24.87
CA VAL A 307 -9.67 -20.24 24.31
C VAL A 307 -10.26 -21.35 25.17
N ARG A 308 -10.14 -21.27 26.50
CA ARG A 308 -10.74 -22.28 27.40
C ARG A 308 -12.27 -22.28 27.34
N ASN A 309 -12.89 -21.11 27.20
CA ASN A 309 -14.33 -21.01 27.09
C ASN A 309 -14.87 -21.54 25.74
N ASN A 310 -14.09 -21.44 24.66
CA ASN A 310 -14.50 -21.84 23.31
C ASN A 310 -13.37 -22.56 22.55
N PRO A 311 -12.97 -23.77 22.96
CA PRO A 311 -11.79 -24.45 22.43
C PRO A 311 -11.97 -24.91 20.98
N ILE A 312 -13.18 -25.29 20.58
CA ILE A 312 -13.51 -25.77 19.24
C ILE A 312 -13.22 -24.70 18.17
N ALA A 313 -13.40 -23.42 18.51
CA ALA A 313 -13.21 -22.31 17.57
C ALA A 313 -11.74 -22.15 17.11
N VAL A 314 -10.79 -22.69 17.86
CA VAL A 314 -9.34 -22.57 17.60
C VAL A 314 -8.64 -23.92 17.45
N ALA A 315 -9.38 -25.03 17.47
CA ALA A 315 -8.81 -26.38 17.40
C ALA A 315 -8.01 -26.67 16.12
N HIS A 316 -8.26 -25.92 15.04
CA HIS A 316 -7.52 -26.00 13.78
C HIS A 316 -6.17 -25.27 13.80
N ILE A 317 -5.86 -24.54 14.87
CA ILE A 317 -4.64 -23.74 15.00
C ILE A 317 -3.70 -24.42 16.01
N PRO A 318 -2.55 -24.99 15.57
CA PRO A 318 -1.66 -25.72 16.47
C PRO A 318 -1.08 -24.82 17.57
N ASP A 319 -0.77 -23.57 17.22
CA ASP A 319 -0.24 -22.55 18.14
C ASP A 319 -1.22 -22.12 19.24
N ALA A 320 -2.47 -22.59 19.24
CA ALA A 320 -3.41 -22.30 20.32
C ALA A 320 -3.42 -23.38 21.43
N LEU A 321 -2.76 -24.53 21.23
CA LEU A 321 -2.79 -25.65 22.16
C LEU A 321 -2.20 -25.28 23.54
N HIS A 322 -1.15 -24.46 23.58
CA HIS A 322 -0.50 -24.07 24.85
C HIS A 322 -1.37 -23.21 25.76
N TYR A 323 -2.52 -22.71 25.29
CA TYR A 323 -3.49 -22.02 26.14
C TYR A 323 -4.40 -22.99 26.92
N ILE A 324 -4.58 -24.21 26.41
CA ILE A 324 -5.35 -25.29 27.04
C ILE A 324 -4.43 -26.21 27.84
N VAL A 325 -3.31 -26.63 27.23
CA VAL A 325 -2.37 -27.58 27.82
C VAL A 325 -1.18 -26.83 28.41
N THR A 326 -1.23 -26.58 29.71
CA THR A 326 -0.12 -26.09 30.54
C THR A 326 0.14 -27.04 31.71
N GLU A 327 1.34 -27.00 32.28
CA GLU A 327 1.72 -27.81 33.45
C GLU A 327 0.66 -27.76 34.57
N SER A 328 0.20 -26.55 34.91
CA SER A 328 -0.85 -26.35 35.93
C SER A 328 -2.20 -26.95 35.56
N THR A 329 -2.62 -26.87 34.30
CA THR A 329 -3.90 -27.42 33.86
C THR A 329 -3.89 -28.95 33.83
N VAL A 330 -2.76 -29.55 33.46
CA VAL A 330 -2.57 -31.01 33.44
C VAL A 330 -2.54 -31.55 34.87
N LYS A 331 -1.88 -30.85 35.81
CA LYS A 331 -1.89 -31.20 37.24
C LYS A 331 -3.30 -31.17 37.85
N MET A 332 -4.13 -30.23 37.40
CA MET A 332 -5.49 -30.04 37.92
C MET A 332 -6.56 -30.89 37.23
N ASP A 333 -6.18 -31.68 36.21
CA ASP A 333 -7.08 -32.55 35.42
C ASP A 333 -8.39 -31.86 35.00
N ILE A 334 -8.25 -30.71 34.33
CA ILE A 334 -9.37 -29.85 33.94
C ILE A 334 -10.17 -30.51 32.79
N PRO A 335 -11.53 -30.49 32.78
CA PRO A 335 -12.32 -31.17 31.76
C PRO A 335 -12.08 -30.66 30.32
N GLU A 336 -11.66 -29.41 30.16
CA GLU A 336 -11.30 -28.80 28.87
C GLU A 336 -10.13 -29.50 28.15
N LEU A 337 -9.30 -30.29 28.87
CA LEU A 337 -8.21 -31.06 28.28
C LEU A 337 -8.70 -32.11 27.26
N THR A 338 -9.95 -32.57 27.39
CA THR A 338 -10.56 -33.50 26.43
C THR A 338 -10.56 -32.96 25.01
N HIS A 339 -10.68 -31.63 24.84
CA HIS A 339 -10.63 -30.99 23.53
C HIS A 339 -9.26 -31.06 22.86
N ALA A 340 -8.18 -31.33 23.59
CA ALA A 340 -6.85 -31.54 23.01
C ALA A 340 -6.85 -32.72 22.03
N LEU A 341 -7.66 -33.76 22.27
CA LEU A 341 -7.79 -34.91 21.37
C LEU A 341 -8.33 -34.53 19.99
N CYS A 342 -9.01 -33.40 19.82
CA CYS A 342 -9.52 -32.94 18.52
C CYS A 342 -8.63 -31.87 17.87
N TRP A 343 -7.49 -31.54 18.47
CA TRP A 343 -6.64 -30.43 18.01
C TRP A 343 -5.86 -30.77 16.74
N SER A 344 -5.50 -29.78 15.93
CA SER A 344 -4.61 -29.92 14.79
C SER A 344 -3.20 -30.33 15.23
N ALA A 345 -2.50 -31.12 14.42
CA ALA A 345 -1.16 -31.61 14.75
C ALA A 345 -0.15 -30.48 14.99
N VAL A 346 0.54 -30.53 16.13
CA VAL A 346 1.68 -29.65 16.47
C VAL A 346 3.00 -30.23 15.94
N PRO A 347 4.09 -29.45 15.87
CA PRO A 347 5.39 -29.98 15.50
C PRO A 347 5.83 -31.14 16.42
N PRO A 348 6.56 -32.16 15.90
CA PRO A 348 6.96 -33.34 16.68
C PRO A 348 7.71 -33.00 17.97
N VAL A 349 8.55 -31.96 17.94
CA VAL A 349 9.27 -31.46 19.13
C VAL A 349 8.31 -31.11 20.27
N GLN A 350 7.19 -30.47 19.96
CA GLN A 350 6.20 -30.05 20.95
C GLN A 350 5.37 -31.25 21.43
N ALA A 351 5.09 -32.23 20.56
CA ALA A 351 4.43 -33.48 20.96
C ALA A 351 5.32 -34.30 21.91
N ILE A 352 6.62 -34.43 21.61
CA ILE A 352 7.59 -35.13 22.46
C ILE A 352 7.75 -34.44 23.82
N ALA A 353 7.60 -33.11 23.87
CA ALA A 353 7.67 -32.37 25.12
C ALA A 353 6.63 -32.83 26.17
N PHE A 354 5.47 -33.37 25.75
CA PHE A 354 4.47 -33.94 26.68
C PHE A 354 4.96 -35.20 27.40
N PHE A 355 5.99 -35.87 26.88
CA PHE A 355 6.67 -36.99 27.52
C PHE A 355 7.96 -36.58 28.27
N SER A 356 8.15 -35.28 28.50
CA SER A 356 9.28 -34.75 29.27
C SER A 356 8.86 -34.37 30.70
N GLN A 357 9.83 -34.08 31.58
CA GLN A 357 9.57 -33.62 32.95
C GLN A 357 8.74 -32.32 33.04
N GLN A 358 8.57 -31.58 31.93
CA GLN A 358 7.82 -30.33 31.91
C GLN A 358 6.32 -30.52 32.18
N TYR A 359 5.79 -31.71 31.89
CA TYR A 359 4.37 -32.01 32.07
C TYR A 359 4.19 -33.27 32.92
N PRO A 360 3.21 -33.30 33.84
CA PRO A 360 2.82 -34.55 34.48
C PRO A 360 2.32 -35.56 33.44
N PRO A 361 2.57 -36.86 33.62
CA PRO A 361 2.06 -37.89 32.73
C PRO A 361 0.52 -37.90 32.79
N HIS A 362 -0.13 -37.71 31.64
CA HIS A 362 -1.59 -37.64 31.52
C HIS A 362 -2.06 -38.38 30.26
N PRO A 363 -3.09 -39.24 30.36
CA PRO A 363 -3.52 -40.07 29.23
C PRO A 363 -4.00 -39.26 28.02
N LEU A 364 -4.66 -38.11 28.22
CA LEU A 364 -5.18 -37.30 27.10
C LEU A 364 -4.06 -36.60 26.33
N THR A 365 -3.06 -36.05 27.03
CA THR A 365 -1.92 -35.41 26.39
C THR A 365 -1.01 -36.43 25.71
N ALA A 366 -0.86 -37.62 26.30
CA ALA A 366 -0.12 -38.74 25.70
C ALA A 366 -0.80 -39.26 24.42
N GLN A 367 -2.12 -39.52 24.45
CA GLN A 367 -2.88 -39.93 23.27
C GLN A 367 -2.82 -38.89 22.15
N TYR A 368 -2.96 -37.61 22.50
CA TYR A 368 -2.76 -36.52 21.55
C TYR A 368 -1.36 -36.56 20.93
N ALA A 369 -0.31 -36.66 21.75
CA ALA A 369 1.07 -36.67 21.31
C ALA A 369 1.37 -37.84 20.36
N ILE A 370 0.92 -39.05 20.68
CA ILE A 370 1.10 -40.23 19.81
C ILE A 370 0.38 -40.04 18.49
N ARG A 371 -0.87 -39.57 18.49
CA ARG A 371 -1.61 -39.29 17.26
C ARG A 371 -0.88 -38.26 16.38
N VAL A 372 -0.30 -37.23 17.00
CA VAL A 372 0.51 -36.24 16.29
C VAL A 372 1.73 -36.89 15.66
N LEU A 373 2.49 -37.67 16.42
CA LEU A 373 3.69 -38.36 15.92
C LEU A 373 3.35 -39.33 14.77
N GLN A 374 2.26 -40.08 14.87
CA GLN A 374 1.78 -40.99 13.82
C GLN A 374 1.34 -40.27 12.53
N SER A 375 1.01 -38.97 12.61
CA SER A 375 0.59 -38.19 11.43
C SER A 375 1.76 -37.70 10.56
N PHE A 376 3.00 -37.75 11.08
CA PHE A 376 4.19 -37.32 10.34
C PHE A 376 4.84 -38.46 9.57
N PRO A 377 5.48 -38.18 8.41
CA PRO A 377 6.21 -39.20 7.67
C PRO A 377 7.45 -39.67 8.44
N PRO A 378 7.91 -40.92 8.26
CA PRO A 378 9.07 -41.48 8.97
C PRO A 378 10.33 -40.61 8.88
N ASP A 379 10.59 -39.99 7.73
CA ASP A 379 11.77 -39.15 7.52
C ASP A 379 11.83 -37.93 8.45
N SER A 380 10.67 -37.38 8.81
CA SER A 380 10.58 -36.26 9.77
C SER A 380 10.77 -36.70 11.21
N ILE A 381 10.52 -37.98 11.51
CA ILE A 381 10.66 -38.56 12.85
C ILE A 381 12.10 -39.03 13.10
N LEU A 382 12.84 -39.43 12.06
CA LEU A 382 14.22 -39.92 12.14
C LEU A 382 15.13 -39.01 12.98
N ILE A 383 15.04 -37.70 12.76
CA ILE A 383 15.85 -36.70 13.48
C ILE A 383 15.52 -36.59 14.98
N TYR A 384 14.39 -37.14 15.40
CA TYR A 384 13.88 -37.09 16.78
C TYR A 384 14.02 -38.42 17.54
N ILE A 385 14.62 -39.46 16.94
CA ILE A 385 14.83 -40.76 17.61
C ILE A 385 15.54 -40.62 18.96
N PRO A 386 16.65 -39.86 19.09
CA PRO A 386 17.32 -39.71 20.39
C PRO A 386 16.38 -39.16 21.47
N GLN A 387 15.52 -38.21 21.12
CA GLN A 387 14.55 -37.59 22.03
C GLN A 387 13.41 -38.55 22.36
N LEU A 388 12.95 -39.38 21.42
CA LEU A 388 11.96 -40.43 21.67
C LEU A 388 12.49 -41.51 22.61
N VAL A 389 13.74 -41.95 22.42
CA VAL A 389 14.38 -42.89 23.35
C VAL A 389 14.53 -42.27 24.74
N GLN A 390 14.85 -40.99 24.83
CA GLN A 390 14.88 -40.27 26.12
C GLN A 390 13.50 -40.16 26.77
N ALA A 391 12.45 -39.96 25.98
CA ALA A 391 11.07 -39.86 26.46
C ALA A 391 10.59 -41.16 27.14
N THR A 392 11.12 -42.33 26.76
CA THR A 392 10.80 -43.60 27.45
C THR A 392 11.15 -43.60 28.94
N ARG A 393 12.09 -42.76 29.39
CA ARG A 393 12.46 -42.63 30.81
C ARG A 393 11.33 -42.05 31.66
N TYR A 394 10.42 -41.27 31.06
CA TYR A 394 9.32 -40.60 31.75
C TYR A 394 7.95 -41.16 31.32
N ASP A 395 7.93 -42.23 30.52
CA ASP A 395 6.73 -42.86 30.01
C ASP A 395 6.14 -43.84 31.03
N ALA A 396 5.41 -43.29 32.01
CA ALA A 396 4.73 -44.09 33.02
C ALA A 396 3.57 -44.95 32.47
N LEU A 397 3.06 -44.61 31.28
CA LEU A 397 1.85 -45.20 30.71
C LEU A 397 2.14 -46.15 29.53
N GLY A 398 3.38 -46.19 29.03
CA GLY A 398 3.82 -47.10 27.97
C GLY A 398 3.52 -46.63 26.54
N PHE A 399 3.02 -45.40 26.36
CA PHE A 399 2.62 -44.87 25.04
C PHE A 399 3.80 -44.67 24.09
N VAL A 400 4.94 -44.23 24.61
CA VAL A 400 6.15 -43.98 23.81
C VAL A 400 6.75 -45.31 23.38
N THR A 401 6.81 -46.30 24.29
CA THR A 401 7.30 -47.64 23.94
C THR A 401 6.44 -48.30 22.87
N GLU A 402 5.11 -48.23 22.98
CA GLU A 402 4.19 -48.76 21.97
C GLU A 402 4.37 -48.07 20.62
N TYR A 403 4.54 -46.74 20.63
CA TYR A 403 4.80 -45.97 19.41
C TYR A 403 6.12 -46.36 18.74
N ILE A 404 7.20 -46.57 19.49
CA ILE A 404 8.48 -47.00 18.93
C ILE A 404 8.34 -48.36 18.23
N ILE A 405 7.64 -49.31 18.86
CA ILE A 405 7.37 -50.63 18.27
C ILE A 405 6.54 -50.47 16.99
N TRP A 406 5.49 -49.66 17.02
CA TRP A 406 4.66 -49.36 15.85
C TRP A 406 5.50 -48.74 14.72
N ALA A 407 6.32 -47.75 15.03
CA ALA A 407 7.13 -47.04 14.03
C ALA A 407 8.21 -47.95 13.41
N ALA A 408 8.82 -48.83 14.22
CA ALA A 408 9.77 -49.84 13.75
C ALA A 408 9.13 -50.87 12.80
N GLN A 409 7.86 -51.20 13.00
CA GLN A 409 7.11 -52.08 12.07
C GLN A 409 6.81 -51.41 10.73
N HIS A 410 6.71 -50.08 10.69
CA HIS A 410 6.34 -49.32 9.47
C HIS A 410 7.54 -48.91 8.63
N SER A 411 8.74 -48.78 9.21
CA SER A 411 9.95 -48.41 8.48
C SER A 411 11.17 -49.14 9.00
N GLN A 412 11.79 -49.94 8.13
CA GLN A 412 13.03 -50.66 8.44
C GLN A 412 14.19 -49.70 8.73
N LEU A 413 14.24 -48.55 8.04
CA LEU A 413 15.25 -47.53 8.29
C LEU A 413 15.07 -46.92 9.69
N LEU A 414 13.83 -46.62 10.07
CA LEU A 414 13.49 -46.07 11.40
C LEU A 414 13.73 -47.09 12.53
N ALA A 415 13.62 -48.39 12.25
CA ALA A 415 13.96 -49.44 13.19
C ALA A 415 15.48 -49.64 13.37
N HIS A 416 16.25 -49.34 12.33
CA HIS A 416 17.70 -49.49 12.34
C HIS A 416 18.41 -48.30 13.01
N GLN A 417 17.90 -47.09 12.77
CA GLN A 417 18.33 -45.85 13.41
C GLN A 417 17.85 -45.79 14.87
#